data_AF-A0A2T2Y728-F1
#
_entry.id   AF-A0A2T2Y728-F1
#
_cell.length_a   1.000
_cell.length_b   1.000
_cell.length_c   1.000
_cell.angle_alpha   90.00
_cell.angle_beta   90.00
_cell.angle_gamma   90.00
#
_symmetry.space_group_name_H-M   'P 1'
#
loop_
_entity.id
_entity.type
_entity.pdbx_description
1 polymer ?
#
loop_
_entity_poly.entity_id
_entity_poly.type
_entity_poly.pdbx_seq_one_letter_code
_entity_poly.pdbx_strand_id
1 'polypeptide(L)'
;MNNTLIYRVCKLIIAALCCIVLSACTSLISGNRSVPVRATDQEDIEKALAMPIDAPLITYPIGHRPVKIYKVAFDGTFNDRDRIPLDERETLVARIARQVNADRYYRGVGMQGSGIDYLDGISGSSSFDVAEQAKREFFAQASKWLLDNPNTDIRVFVTGFSRGAATARHFMNLVTQQWPMQFGTAERSAASTGPRFYALLYDTVATAQSHTLMLNIPSSVDYLVHFYATNETRNQTFAPIIDSDPTPLPPLWRFQPIPHRINLIRLPGAHSDIGASYPKGISDIYIQLTEQFLYAMGLSGNNCWENDEDPLLAGKHDSRGLLDKLFGSLDPTQVNHVSRNDITKPASPLTPEERAMIADRLQAMYIANAARGINIFTHSTQALFARMQLRKTANKLELLSVGKSIDAASVTFTPKGDAIRLKYRFSQLGGGSSLLLEPNVLKQISDEPKGSELTITFIVEGNMANLAIWIDDKLAESKPGFIGEPRIFTPSIKSCHKQPDGTLRSPIETRILYDGRL
;
A
#
# COMPACT_ATOMS: atom_id res chain seq x y z
N MET A 1 0.04 -54.53 13.13
CA MET A 1 -0.40 -53.18 13.57
C MET A 1 -1.40 -52.64 12.57
N ASN A 2 -2.57 -52.19 13.03
CA ASN A 2 -3.76 -51.98 12.18
C ASN A 2 -3.62 -50.69 11.34
N ASN A 3 -3.62 -50.79 10.01
CA ASN A 3 -3.55 -49.65 9.08
C ASN A 3 -4.64 -48.59 9.36
N THR A 4 -5.78 -49.01 9.90
CA THR A 4 -6.89 -48.14 10.30
C THR A 4 -6.54 -47.25 11.50
N LEU A 5 -5.69 -47.73 12.42
CA LEU A 5 -5.23 -46.95 13.57
C LEU A 5 -4.20 -45.90 13.13
N ILE A 6 -3.26 -46.28 12.27
CA ILE A 6 -2.26 -45.35 11.69
C ILE A 6 -2.97 -44.26 10.89
N TYR A 7 -3.96 -44.61 10.07
CA TYR A 7 -4.73 -43.62 9.30
C TYR A 7 -5.53 -42.66 10.20
N ARG A 8 -6.14 -43.16 11.29
CA ARG A 8 -6.86 -42.31 12.25
C ARG A 8 -5.93 -41.41 13.05
N VAL A 9 -4.77 -41.92 13.46
CA VAL A 9 -3.73 -41.15 14.16
C VAL A 9 -3.14 -40.10 13.23
N CYS A 10 -2.84 -40.42 11.96
CA CYS A 10 -2.41 -39.42 10.98
C CYS A 10 -3.48 -38.35 10.73
N LYS A 11 -4.77 -38.72 10.62
CA LYS A 11 -5.86 -37.73 10.50
C LYS A 11 -5.98 -36.85 11.74
N LEU A 12 -5.84 -37.41 12.95
CA LEU A 12 -5.87 -36.65 14.19
C LEU A 12 -4.65 -35.75 14.34
N ILE A 13 -3.46 -36.19 13.93
CA ILE A 13 -2.23 -35.40 13.93
C ILE A 13 -2.32 -34.29 12.90
N ILE A 14 -2.80 -34.56 11.68
CA ILE A 14 -3.03 -33.54 10.64
C ILE A 14 -4.10 -32.55 11.10
N ALA A 15 -5.21 -33.02 11.69
CA ALA A 15 -6.24 -32.15 12.23
C ALA A 15 -5.73 -31.32 13.41
N ALA A 16 -4.92 -31.89 14.31
CA ALA A 16 -4.31 -31.18 15.43
C ALA A 16 -3.23 -30.19 14.96
N LEU A 17 -2.40 -30.55 13.99
CA LEU A 17 -1.46 -29.63 13.33
C LEU A 17 -2.21 -28.53 12.61
N CYS A 18 -3.29 -28.83 11.88
CA CYS A 18 -4.16 -27.82 11.32
C CYS A 18 -4.75 -26.94 12.44
N CYS A 19 -5.28 -27.48 13.53
CA CYS A 19 -5.82 -26.68 14.65
C CYS A 19 -4.77 -25.79 15.32
N ILE A 20 -3.52 -26.27 15.47
CA ILE A 20 -2.38 -25.49 15.99
C ILE A 20 -1.92 -24.44 14.95
N VAL A 21 -2.06 -24.75 13.65
CA VAL A 21 -1.82 -23.85 12.51
C VAL A 21 -3.02 -22.92 12.27
N LEU A 22 -4.15 -23.10 12.95
CA LEU A 22 -5.37 -22.33 12.69
C LEU A 22 -5.60 -21.21 13.70
N SER A 23 -4.88 -21.14 14.81
CA SER A 23 -4.81 -19.90 15.58
C SER A 23 -3.97 -18.86 14.82
N ALA A 24 -4.64 -18.13 13.92
CA ALA A 24 -4.12 -17.07 13.04
C ALA A 24 -3.51 -15.84 13.76
N CYS A 25 -3.16 -15.95 15.04
CA CYS A 25 -2.48 -14.92 15.83
C CYS A 25 -1.30 -15.50 16.63
N THR A 26 -0.75 -16.64 16.20
CA THR A 26 0.49 -17.15 16.80
C THR A 26 1.67 -16.81 15.89
N SER A 27 2.77 -16.40 16.50
CA SER A 27 4.09 -16.18 15.86
C SER A 27 4.61 -17.39 15.05
N LEU A 28 3.87 -18.50 15.05
CA LEU A 28 4.11 -19.69 14.24
C LEU A 28 3.89 -19.46 12.74
N ILE A 29 2.95 -18.60 12.33
CA ILE A 29 2.51 -18.48 10.91
C ILE A 29 2.58 -17.05 10.39
N SER A 30 2.33 -16.07 11.24
CA SER A 30 2.51 -14.66 10.88
C SER A 30 3.38 -14.01 11.93
N GLY A 31 4.46 -13.39 11.47
CA GLY A 31 5.33 -12.55 12.28
C GLY A 31 4.82 -11.11 12.31
N ASN A 32 5.17 -10.39 13.37
CA ASN A 32 4.99 -8.95 13.51
C ASN A 32 6.30 -8.28 13.96
N ARG A 33 7.46 -8.93 13.71
CA ARG A 33 8.75 -8.38 14.10
C ARG A 33 9.02 -7.14 13.26
N SER A 34 9.15 -5.99 13.91
CA SER A 34 9.56 -4.77 13.24
C SER A 34 11.02 -4.87 12.77
N VAL A 35 11.29 -4.35 11.59
CA VAL A 35 12.60 -4.31 10.95
C VAL A 35 12.84 -2.92 10.37
N PRO A 36 14.09 -2.42 10.41
CA PRO A 36 14.41 -1.08 9.93
C PRO A 36 14.08 -0.92 8.44
N VAL A 37 13.70 0.30 8.07
CA VAL A 37 13.45 0.70 6.68
C VAL A 37 14.77 0.93 5.95
N ARG A 38 14.85 0.57 4.67
CA ARG A 38 16.03 0.78 3.80
C ARG A 38 15.96 2.15 3.14
N ALA A 39 17.07 2.62 2.56
CA ALA A 39 17.05 3.85 1.77
C ALA A 39 16.15 3.71 0.53
N THR A 40 16.21 2.58 -0.16
CA THR A 40 15.34 2.33 -1.34
C THR A 40 13.87 2.23 -0.98
N ASP A 41 13.53 1.69 0.20
CA ASP A 41 12.16 1.70 0.71
C ASP A 41 11.64 3.14 0.85
N GLN A 42 12.45 4.05 1.42
CA GLN A 42 12.08 5.47 1.53
C GLN A 42 11.86 6.13 0.16
N GLU A 43 12.76 5.87 -0.80
CA GLU A 43 12.60 6.39 -2.17
C GLU A 43 11.30 5.90 -2.84
N ASP A 44 10.94 4.64 -2.62
CA ASP A 44 9.70 4.06 -3.16
C ASP A 44 8.46 4.67 -2.50
N ILE A 45 8.51 4.94 -1.20
CA ILE A 45 7.46 5.66 -0.46
C ILE A 45 7.31 7.10 -1.00
N GLU A 46 8.42 7.82 -1.17
CA GLU A 46 8.41 9.20 -1.69
C GLU A 46 7.80 9.28 -3.08
N LYS A 47 8.16 8.34 -3.98
CA LYS A 47 7.54 8.23 -5.31
C LYS A 47 6.04 7.96 -5.22
N ALA A 48 5.62 7.05 -4.33
CA ALA A 48 4.21 6.71 -4.16
C ALA A 48 3.39 7.90 -3.64
N LEU A 49 3.94 8.71 -2.73
CA LEU A 49 3.29 9.91 -2.19
C LEU A 49 3.04 11.02 -3.22
N ALA A 50 3.71 10.98 -4.37
CA ALA A 50 3.44 11.92 -5.46
C ALA A 50 2.23 11.50 -6.32
N MET A 51 1.82 10.23 -6.30
CA MET A 51 0.82 9.69 -7.24
C MET A 51 -0.63 10.19 -7.05
N PRO A 52 -1.11 10.55 -5.84
CA PRO A 52 -2.49 11.01 -5.67
C PRO A 52 -2.88 12.26 -6.47
N ILE A 53 -1.90 13.09 -6.88
CA ILE A 53 -2.16 14.29 -7.68
C ILE A 53 -2.80 13.97 -9.04
N ASP A 54 -2.55 12.77 -9.56
CA ASP A 54 -3.07 12.29 -10.84
C ASP A 54 -4.42 11.57 -10.71
N ALA A 55 -4.97 11.42 -9.49
CA ALA A 55 -6.25 10.73 -9.32
C ALA A 55 -7.42 11.57 -9.89
N PRO A 56 -8.43 10.93 -10.52
CA PRO A 56 -9.58 11.63 -11.07
C PRO A 56 -10.57 12.07 -9.98
N LEU A 57 -11.16 13.27 -10.11
CA LEU A 57 -12.26 13.72 -9.25
C LEU A 57 -13.57 12.99 -9.60
N ILE A 58 -13.80 11.82 -9.01
CA ILE A 58 -14.93 10.93 -9.38
C ILE A 58 -16.30 11.43 -8.93
N THR A 59 -16.38 12.57 -8.25
CA THR A 59 -17.63 13.29 -7.96
C THR A 59 -18.01 14.31 -9.03
N TYR A 60 -17.09 14.62 -9.95
CA TYR A 60 -17.31 15.61 -10.99
C TYR A 60 -18.32 15.11 -12.04
N PRO A 61 -19.40 15.86 -12.33
CA PRO A 61 -20.37 15.48 -13.36
C PRO A 61 -19.78 15.60 -14.76
N ILE A 62 -20.04 14.61 -15.61
CA ILE A 62 -19.66 14.65 -17.03
C ILE A 62 -20.92 14.84 -17.86
N GLY A 63 -20.97 15.97 -18.58
CA GLY A 63 -22.18 16.44 -19.24
C GLY A 63 -23.27 16.86 -18.24
N HIS A 64 -24.54 16.69 -18.62
CA HIS A 64 -25.69 17.06 -17.79
C HIS A 64 -26.26 15.89 -16.96
N ARG A 65 -25.42 14.89 -16.66
CA ARG A 65 -25.86 13.67 -15.96
C ARG A 65 -25.63 13.78 -14.46
N PRO A 66 -26.64 13.55 -13.60
CA PRO A 66 -26.42 13.53 -12.16
C PRO A 66 -25.55 12.33 -11.78
N VAL A 67 -24.57 12.55 -10.92
CA VAL A 67 -23.64 11.50 -10.45
C VAL A 67 -24.21 10.83 -9.21
N LYS A 68 -24.24 9.50 -9.20
CA LYS A 68 -24.50 8.67 -8.01
C LYS A 68 -23.36 7.69 -7.82
N ILE A 69 -22.78 7.67 -6.63
CA ILE A 69 -21.63 6.81 -6.31
C ILE A 69 -22.04 5.77 -5.28
N TYR A 70 -22.00 4.50 -5.65
CA TYR A 70 -22.11 3.37 -4.73
C TYR A 70 -20.73 3.03 -4.17
N LYS A 71 -20.57 2.97 -2.85
CA LYS A 71 -19.30 2.74 -2.18
C LYS A 71 -19.34 1.37 -1.49
N VAL A 72 -18.42 0.49 -1.85
CA VAL A 72 -18.35 -0.87 -1.31
C VAL A 72 -16.94 -1.27 -0.94
N ALA A 73 -16.81 -1.94 0.21
CA ALA A 73 -15.54 -2.37 0.79
C ALA A 73 -15.54 -3.87 1.10
N PHE A 74 -14.45 -4.57 0.78
CA PHE A 74 -14.27 -6.01 0.98
C PHE A 74 -12.98 -6.29 1.76
N ASP A 75 -13.10 -6.69 3.02
CA ASP A 75 -11.93 -6.84 3.91
C ASP A 75 -11.12 -8.13 3.70
N GLY A 76 -9.90 -8.15 4.22
CA GLY A 76 -8.96 -9.27 4.16
C GLY A 76 -9.38 -10.45 5.03
N THR A 77 -8.65 -11.56 4.94
CA THR A 77 -9.01 -12.78 5.71
C THR A 77 -8.93 -12.52 7.21
N PHE A 78 -9.92 -13.00 7.95
CA PHE A 78 -10.02 -12.82 9.40
C PHE A 78 -10.13 -11.37 9.86
N ASN A 79 -10.30 -10.43 8.92
CA ASN A 79 -10.51 -9.03 9.24
C ASN A 79 -11.99 -8.70 9.36
N ASP A 80 -12.33 -8.01 10.44
CA ASP A 80 -13.66 -7.49 10.72
C ASP A 80 -13.52 -6.25 11.59
N ARG A 81 -14.06 -5.12 11.12
CA ARG A 81 -14.02 -3.84 11.83
C ARG A 81 -14.60 -3.90 13.25
N ASP A 82 -15.50 -4.86 13.52
CA ASP A 82 -16.17 -5.02 14.80
C ASP A 82 -15.48 -6.06 15.71
N ARG A 83 -14.48 -6.81 15.20
CA ARG A 83 -13.78 -7.90 15.92
C ARG A 83 -12.27 -7.85 15.67
N ILE A 84 -11.65 -6.75 16.07
CA ILE A 84 -10.22 -6.48 15.89
C ILE A 84 -9.41 -7.12 17.04
N PRO A 85 -8.35 -7.89 16.77
CA PRO A 85 -7.43 -8.39 17.80
C PRO A 85 -6.76 -7.27 18.62
N LEU A 86 -6.36 -7.56 19.87
CA LEU A 86 -5.79 -6.56 20.79
C LEU A 86 -4.42 -6.01 20.32
N ASP A 87 -3.68 -6.80 19.56
CA ASP A 87 -2.35 -6.49 19.02
C ASP A 87 -2.38 -6.05 17.55
N GLU A 88 -3.58 -5.76 17.03
CA GLU A 88 -3.80 -5.26 15.69
C GLU A 88 -4.62 -3.95 15.72
N ARG A 89 -4.80 -3.36 14.55
CA ARG A 89 -5.76 -2.27 14.33
C ARG A 89 -6.69 -2.59 13.17
N GLU A 90 -7.71 -1.76 12.99
CA GLU A 90 -8.58 -1.85 11.82
C GLU A 90 -7.76 -1.81 10.53
N THR A 91 -8.10 -2.63 9.55
CA THR A 91 -7.45 -2.59 8.24
C THR A 91 -7.75 -1.27 7.55
N LEU A 92 -6.93 -0.97 6.54
CA LEU A 92 -7.14 0.17 5.67
C LEU A 92 -8.52 0.14 4.99
N VAL A 93 -9.03 -1.05 4.65
CA VAL A 93 -10.36 -1.22 4.05
C VAL A 93 -11.47 -0.85 5.01
N ALA A 94 -11.41 -1.33 6.27
CA ALA A 94 -12.36 -0.95 7.31
C ALA A 94 -12.35 0.56 7.56
N ARG A 95 -11.13 1.15 7.62
CA ARG A 95 -10.94 2.59 7.79
C ARG A 95 -11.53 3.40 6.63
N ILE A 96 -11.25 3.02 5.38
CA ILE A 96 -11.83 3.65 4.18
C ILE A 96 -13.36 3.57 4.26
N ALA A 97 -13.91 2.39 4.53
CA ALA A 97 -15.35 2.18 4.57
C ALA A 97 -16.05 3.12 5.57
N ARG A 98 -15.44 3.34 6.74
CA ARG A 98 -15.91 4.30 7.74
C ARG A 98 -15.77 5.74 7.24
N GLN A 99 -14.61 6.11 6.69
CA GLN A 99 -14.32 7.48 6.26
C GLN A 99 -15.21 7.95 5.11
N VAL A 100 -15.46 7.09 4.12
CA VAL A 100 -16.30 7.44 2.96
C VAL A 100 -17.79 7.20 3.22
N ASN A 101 -18.17 6.74 4.42
CA ASN A 101 -19.50 6.24 4.73
C ASN A 101 -19.98 5.24 3.66
N ALA A 102 -19.28 4.11 3.53
CA ALA A 102 -19.58 3.11 2.52
C ALA A 102 -21.02 2.60 2.66
N ASP A 103 -21.68 2.40 1.52
CA ASP A 103 -23.03 1.84 1.48
C ASP A 103 -23.04 0.41 2.01
N ARG A 104 -21.94 -0.32 1.74
CA ARG A 104 -21.69 -1.67 2.26
C ARG A 104 -20.23 -1.91 2.61
N TYR A 105 -20.05 -2.60 3.73
CA TYR A 105 -18.78 -3.19 4.17
C TYR A 105 -19.01 -4.69 4.34
N TYR A 106 -18.21 -5.49 3.64
CA TYR A 106 -18.20 -6.94 3.76
C TYR A 106 -16.96 -7.37 4.54
N ARG A 107 -17.21 -8.13 5.61
CA ARG A 107 -16.17 -8.72 6.44
C ARG A 107 -15.32 -9.69 5.63
N GLY A 108 -14.14 -9.93 6.15
CA GLY A 108 -13.19 -10.89 5.64
C GLY A 108 -13.70 -12.31 5.47
N VAL A 109 -13.05 -13.04 4.57
CA VAL A 109 -13.10 -14.51 4.56
C VAL A 109 -12.81 -15.04 5.97
N GLY A 110 -13.60 -16.00 6.44
CA GLY A 110 -13.54 -16.55 7.79
C GLY A 110 -14.30 -15.75 8.85
N MET A 111 -14.95 -14.64 8.50
CA MET A 111 -15.65 -13.75 9.45
C MET A 111 -17.15 -13.64 9.21
N GLN A 112 -17.75 -14.53 8.41
CA GLN A 112 -19.16 -14.43 8.03
C GLN A 112 -20.14 -14.73 9.18
N GLY A 113 -19.74 -15.58 10.13
CA GLY A 113 -20.52 -15.93 11.32
C GLY A 113 -20.26 -15.05 12.53
N SER A 114 -20.83 -15.45 13.69
CA SER A 114 -20.55 -14.82 14.99
C SER A 114 -19.14 -15.13 15.52
N GLY A 115 -18.59 -16.29 15.16
CA GLY A 115 -17.21 -16.69 15.45
C GLY A 115 -16.29 -16.60 14.22
N ILE A 116 -15.04 -17.00 14.42
CA ILE A 116 -14.05 -17.17 13.35
C ILE A 116 -14.27 -18.55 12.70
N ASP A 117 -14.44 -18.57 11.38
CA ASP A 117 -14.49 -19.79 10.56
C ASP A 117 -13.12 -20.02 9.90
N TYR A 118 -12.32 -20.87 10.53
CA TYR A 118 -11.00 -21.23 10.04
C TYR A 118 -11.02 -22.06 8.75
N LEU A 119 -12.09 -22.82 8.49
CA LEU A 119 -12.20 -23.61 7.26
C LEU A 119 -12.42 -22.68 6.06
N ASP A 120 -13.32 -21.71 6.22
CA ASP A 120 -13.49 -20.64 5.24
C ASP A 120 -12.22 -19.79 5.13
N GLY A 121 -11.58 -19.49 6.25
CA GLY A 121 -10.27 -18.83 6.29
C GLY A 121 -9.16 -19.54 5.50
N ILE A 122 -9.20 -20.86 5.36
CA ILE A 122 -8.27 -21.60 4.49
C ILE A 122 -8.77 -21.60 3.05
N SER A 123 -10.02 -22.01 2.83
CA SER A 123 -10.56 -22.32 1.50
C SER A 123 -10.93 -21.08 0.69
N GLY A 124 -11.32 -19.99 1.37
CA GLY A 124 -11.91 -18.83 0.74
C GLY A 124 -13.30 -19.07 0.16
N SER A 125 -14.04 -20.08 0.65
CA SER A 125 -15.34 -20.48 0.09
C SER A 125 -16.37 -19.36 0.05
N SER A 126 -16.37 -18.44 1.02
CA SER A 126 -17.39 -17.40 1.13
C SER A 126 -17.26 -16.28 0.11
N SER A 127 -16.07 -16.09 -0.50
CA SER A 127 -15.82 -14.92 -1.37
C SER A 127 -16.76 -14.84 -2.56
N PHE A 128 -17.12 -15.98 -3.16
CA PHE A 128 -18.07 -16.00 -4.27
C PHE A 128 -19.44 -15.50 -3.82
N ASP A 129 -19.97 -16.05 -2.72
CA ASP A 129 -21.28 -15.69 -2.19
C ASP A 129 -21.35 -14.24 -1.72
N VAL A 130 -20.28 -13.74 -1.10
CA VAL A 130 -20.13 -12.33 -0.71
C VAL A 130 -20.17 -11.40 -1.93
N ALA A 131 -19.45 -11.74 -3.01
CA ALA A 131 -19.47 -10.95 -4.25
C ALA A 131 -20.85 -10.97 -4.91
N GLU A 132 -21.51 -12.13 -4.94
CA GLU A 132 -22.87 -12.28 -5.47
C GLU A 132 -23.89 -11.48 -4.64
N GLN A 133 -23.77 -11.49 -3.31
CA GLN A 133 -24.58 -10.65 -2.42
C GLN A 133 -24.36 -9.17 -2.71
N ALA A 134 -23.10 -8.73 -2.80
CA ALA A 134 -22.76 -7.35 -3.10
C ALA A 134 -23.33 -6.88 -4.45
N LYS A 135 -23.28 -7.73 -5.48
CA LYS A 135 -23.91 -7.47 -6.78
C LYS A 135 -25.41 -7.29 -6.64
N ARG A 136 -26.11 -8.19 -5.94
CA ARG A 136 -27.57 -8.09 -5.74
C ARG A 136 -27.97 -6.77 -5.05
N GLU A 137 -27.27 -6.40 -3.99
CA GLU A 137 -27.53 -5.15 -3.25
C GLU A 137 -27.23 -3.91 -4.10
N PHE A 138 -26.13 -3.93 -4.86
CA PHE A 138 -25.81 -2.87 -5.81
C PHE A 138 -26.89 -2.73 -6.89
N PHE A 139 -27.34 -3.82 -7.50
CA PHE A 139 -28.40 -3.77 -8.54
C PHE A 139 -29.72 -3.23 -7.99
N ALA A 140 -30.09 -3.58 -6.76
CA ALA A 140 -31.26 -3.00 -6.11
C ALA A 140 -31.12 -1.48 -5.92
N GLN A 141 -29.94 -1.00 -5.53
CA GLN A 141 -29.68 0.44 -5.38
C GLN A 141 -29.63 1.17 -6.74
N ALA A 142 -28.96 0.59 -7.73
CA ALA A 142 -28.88 1.13 -9.09
C ALA A 142 -30.27 1.24 -9.73
N SER A 143 -31.13 0.22 -9.54
CA SER A 143 -32.50 0.27 -10.04
C SER A 143 -33.28 1.44 -9.47
N LYS A 144 -33.11 1.79 -8.19
CA LYS A 144 -33.75 2.97 -7.58
C LYS A 144 -33.28 4.25 -8.26
N TRP A 145 -31.97 4.42 -8.44
CA TRP A 145 -31.41 5.61 -9.09
C TRP A 145 -31.86 5.76 -10.55
N LEU A 146 -31.95 4.66 -11.30
CA LEU A 146 -32.41 4.69 -12.70
C LEU A 146 -33.93 4.93 -12.82
N LEU A 147 -34.72 4.52 -11.82
CA LEU A 147 -36.14 4.87 -11.75
C LEU A 147 -36.32 6.36 -11.45
N ASP A 148 -35.52 6.93 -10.55
CA ASP A 148 -35.55 8.35 -10.22
C ASP A 148 -35.08 9.23 -11.40
N ASN A 149 -34.00 8.82 -12.08
CA ASN A 149 -33.49 9.49 -13.27
C ASN A 149 -32.77 8.49 -14.21
N PRO A 150 -33.36 8.15 -15.38
CA PRO A 150 -32.77 7.21 -16.34
C PRO A 150 -31.42 7.63 -16.92
N ASN A 151 -31.07 8.91 -16.85
CA ASN A 151 -29.81 9.47 -17.35
C ASN A 151 -28.74 9.63 -16.24
N THR A 152 -28.91 8.93 -15.12
CA THR A 152 -27.95 8.96 -14.01
C THR A 152 -26.61 8.36 -14.41
N ASP A 153 -25.52 9.06 -14.11
CA ASP A 153 -24.15 8.53 -14.18
C ASP A 153 -23.85 7.73 -12.92
N ILE A 154 -24.00 6.41 -13.02
CA ILE A 154 -23.78 5.47 -11.91
C ILE A 154 -22.30 5.10 -11.86
N ARG A 155 -21.67 5.44 -10.75
CA ARG A 155 -20.27 5.13 -10.45
C ARG A 155 -20.21 4.22 -9.25
N VAL A 156 -19.18 3.38 -9.19
CA VAL A 156 -18.95 2.49 -8.06
C VAL A 156 -17.52 2.68 -7.57
N PHE A 157 -17.39 3.12 -6.32
CA PHE A 157 -16.13 3.10 -5.62
C PHE A 157 -15.96 1.75 -4.92
N VAL A 158 -14.88 1.04 -5.24
CA VAL A 158 -14.60 -0.29 -4.71
C VAL A 158 -13.27 -0.28 -3.98
N THR A 159 -13.22 -0.85 -2.78
CA THR A 159 -11.95 -1.12 -2.13
C THR A 159 -11.88 -2.54 -1.59
N GLY A 160 -10.69 -3.11 -1.54
CA GLY A 160 -10.48 -4.40 -0.88
C GLY A 160 -9.02 -4.71 -0.60
N PHE A 161 -8.80 -5.62 0.35
CA PHE A 161 -7.48 -6.04 0.81
C PHE A 161 -7.35 -7.56 0.73
N SER A 162 -6.20 -8.09 0.30
CA SER A 162 -5.94 -9.54 0.30
C SER A 162 -6.99 -10.32 -0.51
N ARG A 163 -7.61 -11.35 0.06
CA ARG A 163 -8.78 -12.06 -0.51
C ARG A 163 -10.03 -11.21 -0.64
N GLY A 164 -10.16 -10.14 0.15
CA GLY A 164 -11.15 -9.09 -0.06
C GLY A 164 -10.96 -8.36 -1.38
N ALA A 165 -9.71 -8.06 -1.79
CA ALA A 165 -9.42 -7.50 -3.11
C ALA A 165 -9.74 -8.49 -4.24
N ALA A 166 -9.51 -9.80 -4.03
CA ALA A 166 -9.93 -10.83 -4.98
C ALA A 166 -11.47 -10.89 -5.12
N THR A 167 -12.18 -10.78 -4.00
CA THR A 167 -13.65 -10.69 -3.94
C THR A 167 -14.15 -9.44 -4.67
N ALA A 168 -13.50 -8.30 -4.45
CA ALA A 168 -13.78 -7.03 -5.12
C ALA A 168 -13.64 -7.15 -6.65
N ARG A 169 -12.55 -7.76 -7.14
CA ARG A 169 -12.36 -8.05 -8.57
C ARG A 169 -13.48 -8.90 -9.13
N HIS A 170 -13.88 -9.95 -8.41
CA HIS A 170 -14.96 -10.81 -8.82
C HIS A 170 -16.29 -10.07 -8.89
N PHE A 171 -16.62 -9.27 -7.87
CA PHE A 171 -17.80 -8.41 -7.83
C PHE A 171 -17.86 -7.47 -9.04
N MET A 172 -16.76 -6.78 -9.37
CA MET A 172 -16.72 -5.89 -10.54
C MET A 172 -17.00 -6.66 -11.84
N ASN A 173 -16.46 -7.86 -12.01
CA ASN A 173 -16.73 -8.70 -13.18
C ASN A 173 -18.20 -9.15 -13.25
N LEU A 174 -18.76 -9.62 -12.12
CA LEU A 174 -20.16 -10.04 -12.04
C LEU A 174 -21.11 -8.91 -12.44
N VAL A 175 -20.90 -7.71 -11.91
CA VAL A 175 -21.69 -6.53 -12.28
C VAL A 175 -21.54 -6.21 -13.76
N THR A 176 -20.31 -6.20 -14.28
CA THR A 176 -20.05 -5.87 -15.69
C THR A 176 -20.76 -6.82 -16.64
N GLN A 177 -20.70 -8.12 -16.37
CA GLN A 177 -21.28 -9.14 -17.24
C GLN A 177 -22.81 -9.17 -17.16
N GLN A 178 -23.38 -8.97 -15.96
CA GLN A 178 -24.81 -9.13 -15.73
C GLN A 178 -25.61 -7.82 -15.89
N TRP A 179 -24.95 -6.67 -15.97
CA TRP A 179 -25.63 -5.38 -16.18
C TRP A 179 -26.56 -5.37 -17.40
N PRO A 180 -26.15 -5.83 -18.61
CA PRO A 180 -27.04 -5.82 -19.77
C PRO A 180 -28.26 -6.72 -19.61
N MET A 181 -28.14 -7.84 -18.88
CA MET A 181 -29.26 -8.74 -18.62
C MET A 181 -30.27 -8.11 -17.65
N GLN A 182 -29.78 -7.33 -16.69
CA GLN A 182 -30.61 -6.71 -15.67
C GLN A 182 -31.30 -5.42 -16.15
N PHE A 183 -30.62 -4.63 -16.99
CA PHE A 183 -31.06 -3.27 -17.36
C PHE A 183 -31.14 -3.01 -18.87
N GLY A 184 -30.76 -3.97 -19.72
CA GLY A 184 -30.78 -3.83 -21.18
C GLY A 184 -32.16 -4.07 -21.77
N THR A 185 -32.80 -3.02 -22.28
CA THR A 185 -33.82 -3.10 -23.32
C THR A 185 -33.35 -2.31 -24.54
N ALA A 186 -33.76 -2.71 -25.76
CA ALA A 186 -33.29 -2.14 -27.03
C ALA A 186 -33.47 -0.60 -27.12
N GLU A 187 -34.45 -0.03 -26.42
CA GLU A 187 -34.73 1.42 -26.38
C GLU A 187 -33.89 2.19 -25.33
N ARG A 188 -33.33 1.52 -24.32
CA ARG A 188 -32.49 2.13 -23.26
C ARG A 188 -30.99 2.14 -23.59
N SER A 189 -30.61 1.49 -24.69
CA SER A 189 -29.22 1.27 -25.14
C SER A 189 -28.43 2.54 -25.43
N ALA A 190 -29.10 3.65 -25.77
CA ALA A 190 -28.43 4.93 -26.05
C ALA A 190 -28.20 5.80 -24.79
N ALA A 191 -28.93 5.53 -23.69
CA ALA A 191 -28.85 6.31 -22.45
C ALA A 191 -28.16 5.55 -21.29
N SER A 192 -28.18 4.21 -21.28
CA SER A 192 -27.56 3.38 -20.23
C SER A 192 -26.11 3.03 -20.59
N THR A 193 -25.16 3.95 -20.39
CA THR A 193 -23.77 3.54 -20.19
C THR A 193 -23.72 2.80 -18.85
N GLY A 194 -23.41 1.51 -18.84
CA GLY A 194 -23.33 0.73 -17.60
C GLY A 194 -22.39 1.35 -16.55
N PRO A 195 -22.44 0.89 -15.30
CA PRO A 195 -21.75 1.53 -14.18
C PRO A 195 -20.24 1.54 -14.41
N ARG A 196 -19.59 2.62 -13.98
CA ARG A 196 -18.14 2.78 -14.08
C ARG A 196 -17.48 2.57 -12.72
N PHE A 197 -16.39 1.82 -12.69
CA PHE A 197 -15.71 1.47 -11.46
C PHE A 197 -14.43 2.29 -11.25
N TYR A 198 -14.24 2.67 -9.98
CA TYR A 198 -13.06 3.36 -9.47
C TYR A 198 -12.58 2.59 -8.24
N ALA A 199 -11.36 2.04 -8.28
CA ALA A 199 -10.94 1.05 -7.29
C ALA A 199 -9.62 1.37 -6.60
N LEU A 200 -9.55 1.11 -5.29
CA LEU A 200 -8.31 1.05 -4.50
C LEU A 200 -8.17 -0.37 -3.93
N LEU A 201 -7.24 -1.16 -4.48
CA LEU A 201 -7.01 -2.54 -4.08
C LEU A 201 -5.66 -2.66 -3.37
N TYR A 202 -5.60 -3.48 -2.33
CA TYR A 202 -4.42 -3.65 -1.48
C TYR A 202 -3.96 -5.11 -1.48
N ASP A 203 -2.75 -5.33 -2.00
CA ASP A 203 -2.02 -6.61 -2.13
C ASP A 203 -2.95 -7.81 -2.42
N THR A 204 -3.55 -7.82 -3.61
CA THR A 204 -4.54 -8.85 -3.98
C THR A 204 -3.96 -10.25 -3.90
N VAL A 205 -4.53 -11.13 -3.08
CA VAL A 205 -4.17 -12.55 -2.97
C VAL A 205 -5.42 -13.40 -3.15
N ALA A 206 -5.34 -14.48 -3.91
CA ALA A 206 -6.48 -15.36 -4.23
C ALA A 206 -6.19 -16.85 -3.96
N THR A 207 -5.40 -17.12 -2.91
CA THR A 207 -5.01 -18.48 -2.51
C THR A 207 -6.25 -19.36 -2.30
N ALA A 208 -6.25 -20.54 -2.92
CA ALA A 208 -7.38 -21.48 -2.99
C ALA A 208 -8.66 -20.99 -3.70
N GLN A 209 -8.68 -19.78 -4.27
CA GLN A 209 -9.87 -19.17 -4.89
C GLN A 209 -9.71 -18.86 -6.38
N SER A 210 -8.51 -19.04 -6.94
CA SER A 210 -8.15 -18.62 -8.29
C SER A 210 -8.97 -19.25 -9.42
N HIS A 211 -9.56 -20.42 -9.18
CA HIS A 211 -10.44 -21.12 -10.13
C HIS A 211 -11.91 -20.74 -10.01
N THR A 212 -12.31 -20.17 -8.87
CA THR A 212 -13.71 -19.82 -8.56
C THR A 212 -13.99 -18.35 -8.88
N LEU A 213 -12.99 -17.49 -8.68
CA LEU A 213 -13.14 -16.05 -8.83
C LEU A 213 -12.65 -15.55 -10.20
N MET A 214 -13.38 -14.58 -10.74
CA MET A 214 -12.94 -13.80 -11.91
C MET A 214 -12.00 -12.68 -11.46
N LEU A 215 -10.70 -12.87 -11.68
CA LEU A 215 -9.64 -12.02 -11.12
C LEU A 215 -9.10 -10.96 -12.10
N ASN A 216 -9.50 -10.97 -13.37
CA ASN A 216 -9.15 -9.92 -14.33
C ASN A 216 -9.85 -8.59 -13.98
N ILE A 217 -9.32 -7.47 -14.46
CA ILE A 217 -9.98 -6.15 -14.32
C ILE A 217 -10.97 -5.96 -15.48
N PRO A 218 -12.29 -5.79 -15.25
CA PRO A 218 -13.27 -5.71 -16.33
C PRO A 218 -13.20 -4.37 -17.09
N SER A 219 -13.76 -4.35 -18.31
CA SER A 219 -13.78 -3.16 -19.20
C SER A 219 -14.54 -1.95 -18.62
N SER A 220 -15.39 -2.19 -17.61
CA SER A 220 -16.13 -1.17 -16.86
C SER A 220 -15.29 -0.35 -15.87
N VAL A 221 -14.05 -0.76 -15.59
CA VAL A 221 -13.14 -0.04 -14.70
C VAL A 221 -12.51 1.14 -15.44
N ASP A 222 -12.75 2.35 -14.93
CA ASP A 222 -12.14 3.59 -15.45
C ASP A 222 -10.80 3.89 -14.78
N TYR A 223 -10.70 3.65 -13.48
CA TYR A 223 -9.51 3.95 -12.72
C TYR A 223 -9.31 2.91 -11.61
N LEU A 224 -8.10 2.40 -11.48
CA LEU A 224 -7.73 1.47 -10.44
C LEU A 224 -6.31 1.76 -9.97
N VAL A 225 -6.15 1.80 -8.66
CA VAL A 225 -4.85 1.81 -7.99
C VAL A 225 -4.73 0.49 -7.24
N HIS A 226 -3.69 -0.26 -7.54
CA HIS A 226 -3.38 -1.51 -6.87
C HIS A 226 -2.05 -1.33 -6.13
N PHE A 227 -2.12 -1.37 -4.80
CA PHE A 227 -0.97 -1.33 -3.93
C PHE A 227 -0.38 -2.73 -3.76
N TYR A 228 0.92 -2.87 -3.90
CA TYR A 228 1.62 -4.16 -3.91
C TYR A 228 2.73 -4.19 -2.86
N ALA A 229 2.78 -5.26 -2.06
CA ALA A 229 3.81 -5.46 -1.04
C ALA A 229 5.11 -5.97 -1.65
N THR A 230 6.21 -5.21 -1.56
CA THR A 230 7.52 -5.63 -2.12
C THR A 230 8.36 -6.48 -1.17
N ASN A 231 7.97 -6.60 0.11
CA ASN A 231 8.71 -7.37 1.11
C ASN A 231 7.88 -8.48 1.77
N GLU A 232 6.77 -8.89 1.15
CA GLU A 232 6.06 -10.10 1.54
C GLU A 232 6.86 -11.34 1.09
N THR A 233 7.35 -12.14 2.05
CA THR A 233 8.28 -13.26 1.83
C THR A 233 7.61 -14.63 1.86
N ARG A 234 6.31 -14.70 2.17
CA ARG A 234 5.52 -15.94 2.18
C ARG A 234 5.03 -16.30 0.77
N ASN A 235 5.99 -16.47 -0.15
CA ASN A 235 5.76 -16.61 -1.60
C ASN A 235 4.88 -17.80 -2.02
N GLN A 236 4.76 -18.84 -1.19
CA GLN A 236 3.97 -20.04 -1.53
C GLN A 236 2.47 -19.86 -1.23
N THR A 237 2.14 -19.09 -0.19
CA THR A 237 0.76 -18.92 0.31
C THR A 237 0.20 -17.53 0.03
N PHE A 238 1.04 -16.55 -0.34
CA PHE A 238 0.67 -15.17 -0.65
C PHE A 238 1.18 -14.73 -2.03
N ALA A 239 0.94 -15.55 -3.06
CA ALA A 239 1.16 -15.17 -4.45
C ALA A 239 0.20 -14.03 -4.84
N PRO A 240 0.70 -12.82 -5.12
CA PRO A 240 -0.16 -11.69 -5.42
C PRO A 240 -0.65 -11.74 -6.87
N ILE A 241 -1.84 -11.20 -7.12
CA ILE A 241 -2.36 -11.02 -8.47
C ILE A 241 -1.95 -9.64 -8.97
N ILE A 242 -1.09 -9.53 -9.99
CA ILE A 242 -0.73 -8.22 -10.58
C ILE A 242 -1.49 -7.97 -11.88
N ASP A 243 -1.70 -6.70 -12.19
CA ASP A 243 -2.50 -6.29 -13.35
C ASP A 243 -1.61 -5.85 -14.50
N SER A 244 -2.01 -6.20 -15.71
CA SER A 244 -1.46 -5.62 -16.94
C SER A 244 -2.60 -5.06 -17.79
N ASP A 245 -2.47 -3.83 -18.28
CA ASP A 245 -3.41 -3.23 -19.22
C ASP A 245 -2.89 -3.41 -20.66
N PRO A 246 -3.39 -4.38 -21.44
CA PRO A 246 -2.86 -4.66 -22.77
C PRO A 246 -3.29 -3.63 -23.82
N THR A 247 -4.26 -2.76 -23.52
CA THR A 247 -4.82 -1.83 -24.52
C THR A 247 -4.07 -0.50 -24.51
N PRO A 248 -3.29 -0.17 -25.55
CA PRO A 248 -2.56 1.09 -25.62
C PRO A 248 -3.50 2.29 -25.76
N LEU A 249 -3.03 3.46 -25.34
CA LEU A 249 -3.74 4.72 -25.62
C LEU A 249 -3.77 5.00 -27.14
N PRO A 250 -4.89 5.52 -27.67
CA PRO A 250 -4.96 5.99 -29.05
C PRO A 250 -3.93 7.11 -29.30
N PRO A 251 -3.40 7.28 -30.52
CA PRO A 251 -2.29 8.19 -30.81
C PRO A 251 -2.49 9.63 -30.31
N LEU A 252 -3.69 10.19 -30.45
CA LEU A 252 -4.02 11.56 -30.04
C LEU A 252 -3.86 11.79 -28.53
N TRP A 253 -4.00 10.74 -27.72
CA TRP A 253 -3.97 10.78 -26.26
C TRP A 253 -2.59 10.46 -25.68
N ARG A 254 -1.61 10.03 -26.49
CA ARG A 254 -0.28 9.63 -26.00
C ARG A 254 0.57 10.79 -25.49
N PHE A 255 0.21 12.02 -25.84
CA PHE A 255 0.98 13.23 -25.50
C PHE A 255 0.26 14.12 -24.48
N GLN A 256 -0.89 13.69 -23.96
CA GLN A 256 -1.62 14.43 -22.94
C GLN A 256 -1.39 13.82 -21.56
N PRO A 257 -1.34 14.64 -20.49
CA PRO A 257 -1.24 14.16 -19.11
C PRO A 257 -2.60 13.58 -18.68
N ILE A 258 -2.86 12.33 -19.09
CA ILE A 258 -4.08 11.60 -18.75
C ILE A 258 -3.76 10.59 -17.66
N PRO A 259 -4.56 10.51 -16.59
CA PRO A 259 -4.42 9.46 -15.60
C PRO A 259 -4.44 8.08 -16.25
N HIS A 260 -3.50 7.21 -15.88
CA HIS A 260 -3.54 5.82 -16.33
C HIS A 260 -4.76 5.11 -15.71
N ARG A 261 -5.41 4.26 -16.51
CA ARG A 261 -6.58 3.46 -16.08
C ARG A 261 -6.22 2.48 -14.96
N ILE A 262 -5.06 1.82 -15.06
CA ILE A 262 -4.60 0.80 -14.10
C ILE A 262 -3.21 1.21 -13.62
N ASN A 263 -3.09 1.47 -12.33
CA ASN A 263 -1.89 1.97 -11.68
C ASN A 263 -1.43 0.94 -10.66
N LEU A 264 -0.20 0.42 -10.82
CA LEU A 264 0.42 -0.47 -9.84
C LEU A 264 1.40 0.34 -9.00
N ILE A 265 1.12 0.48 -7.71
CA ILE A 265 2.00 1.17 -6.76
C ILE A 265 2.71 0.11 -5.93
N ARG A 266 4.04 0.05 -6.07
CA ARG A 266 4.87 -0.86 -5.28
C ARG A 266 5.28 -0.16 -4.01
N LEU A 267 4.98 -0.77 -2.88
CA LEU A 267 5.21 -0.23 -1.56
C LEU A 267 6.06 -1.21 -0.72
N PRO A 268 7.04 -0.72 0.04
CA PRO A 268 7.80 -1.54 0.97
C PRO A 268 6.93 -2.08 2.11
N GLY A 269 7.41 -3.13 2.76
CA GLY A 269 6.69 -3.84 3.82
C GLY A 269 6.04 -5.13 3.35
N ALA A 270 5.52 -5.86 4.32
CA ALA A 270 4.82 -7.11 4.13
C ALA A 270 3.34 -6.91 3.77
N HIS A 271 2.62 -8.00 3.52
CA HIS A 271 1.20 -7.98 3.16
C HIS A 271 0.34 -7.10 4.09
N SER A 272 0.51 -7.27 5.40
CA SER A 272 -0.23 -6.53 6.42
C SER A 272 0.27 -5.10 6.65
N ASP A 273 1.48 -4.75 6.20
CA ASP A 273 1.88 -3.33 6.12
C ASP A 273 1.02 -2.62 5.08
N ILE A 274 0.80 -3.23 3.91
CA ILE A 274 -0.04 -2.67 2.84
C ILE A 274 -1.52 -2.62 3.24
N GLY A 275 -2.00 -3.64 3.94
CA GLY A 275 -3.34 -3.65 4.54
C GLY A 275 -3.49 -2.74 5.77
N ALA A 276 -2.38 -2.18 6.27
CA ALA A 276 -2.28 -1.34 7.45
C ALA A 276 -2.87 -1.95 8.74
N SER A 277 -2.75 -3.26 8.95
CA SER A 277 -3.29 -3.92 10.15
C SER A 277 -2.35 -3.94 11.36
N TYR A 278 -1.05 -3.69 11.15
CA TYR A 278 -0.10 -3.56 12.27
C TYR A 278 -0.34 -2.26 13.06
N PRO A 279 -0.22 -2.26 14.40
CA PRO A 279 -0.54 -1.09 15.22
C PRO A 279 0.28 0.16 14.89
N LYS A 280 1.56 -0.02 14.53
CA LYS A 280 2.53 1.04 14.26
C LYS A 280 3.42 0.64 13.07
N GLY A 281 4.16 1.58 12.50
CA GLY A 281 5.12 1.34 11.42
C GLY A 281 4.82 2.11 10.14
N ILE A 282 5.54 1.81 9.06
CA ILE A 282 5.40 2.49 7.76
C ILE A 282 3.98 2.47 7.18
N SER A 283 3.12 1.56 7.64
CA SER A 283 1.72 1.53 7.24
C SER A 283 0.93 2.79 7.60
N ASP A 284 1.40 3.60 8.55
CA ASP A 284 0.83 4.93 8.81
C ASP A 284 0.99 5.89 7.63
N ILE A 285 2.07 5.74 6.87
CA ILE A 285 2.26 6.50 5.63
C ILE A 285 1.27 6.03 4.57
N TYR A 286 0.93 4.74 4.54
CA TYR A 286 -0.02 4.18 3.58
C TYR A 286 -1.47 4.54 3.86
N ILE A 287 -1.78 4.72 5.15
CA ILE A 287 -3.01 5.38 5.58
C ILE A 287 -3.07 6.79 4.99
N GLN A 288 -2.05 7.62 5.19
CA GLN A 288 -2.02 8.99 4.65
C GLN A 288 -2.11 9.01 3.12
N LEU A 289 -1.33 8.17 2.44
CA LEU A 289 -1.38 8.02 0.98
C LEU A 289 -2.79 7.68 0.49
N THR A 290 -3.47 6.76 1.18
CA THR A 290 -4.85 6.40 0.86
C THR A 290 -5.80 7.55 1.11
N GLU A 291 -5.67 8.25 2.23
CA GLU A 291 -6.53 9.40 2.54
C GLU A 291 -6.34 10.54 1.53
N GLN A 292 -5.12 10.71 0.99
CA GLN A 292 -4.84 11.61 -0.14
C GLN A 292 -5.55 11.15 -1.42
N PHE A 293 -5.51 9.86 -1.76
CA PHE A 293 -6.31 9.32 -2.88
C PHE A 293 -7.80 9.56 -2.69
N LEU A 294 -8.34 9.30 -1.49
CA LEU A 294 -9.76 9.56 -1.20
C LEU A 294 -10.12 11.04 -1.36
N TYR A 295 -9.27 11.96 -0.90
CA TYR A 295 -9.45 13.39 -1.10
C TYR A 295 -9.38 13.76 -2.58
N ALA A 296 -8.36 13.29 -3.30
CA ALA A 296 -8.16 13.51 -4.73
C ALA A 296 -9.33 12.97 -5.58
N MET A 297 -9.95 11.87 -5.15
CA MET A 297 -11.15 11.30 -5.76
C MET A 297 -12.45 12.02 -5.38
N GLY A 298 -12.40 12.96 -4.42
CA GLY A 298 -13.58 13.68 -3.93
C GLY A 298 -14.46 12.86 -2.98
N LEU A 299 -13.93 11.75 -2.44
CA LEU A 299 -14.62 10.86 -1.51
C LEU A 299 -14.39 11.24 -0.04
N SER A 300 -13.42 12.11 0.22
CA SER A 300 -13.10 12.66 1.54
C SER A 300 -13.05 14.18 1.47
N GLY A 301 -13.55 14.85 2.51
CA GLY A 301 -13.40 16.30 2.70
C GLY A 301 -12.12 16.67 3.48
N ASN A 302 -11.42 15.69 4.04
CA ASN A 302 -10.14 15.93 4.73
C ASN A 302 -9.07 16.27 3.71
N ASN A 303 -8.43 17.43 3.85
CA ASN A 303 -7.34 17.88 2.99
C ASN A 303 -6.04 18.13 3.77
N CYS A 304 -5.97 17.64 5.01
CA CYS A 304 -4.84 17.79 5.90
C CYS A 304 -4.62 16.50 6.67
N TRP A 305 -3.36 16.09 6.76
CA TRP A 305 -2.91 14.86 7.38
C TRP A 305 -1.65 15.14 8.18
N GLU A 306 -1.65 14.67 9.42
CA GLU A 306 -0.52 14.83 10.33
C GLU A 306 -0.24 13.51 11.03
N ASN A 307 1.05 13.21 11.19
CA ASN A 307 1.51 12.16 12.08
C ASN A 307 2.48 12.77 13.08
N ASP A 308 2.26 12.46 14.35
CA ASP A 308 3.08 12.95 15.46
C ASP A 308 4.35 12.10 15.62
N GLU A 309 4.36 10.87 15.10
CA GLU A 309 5.51 9.95 15.11
C GLU A 309 6.09 9.82 13.69
N ASP A 310 7.41 9.61 13.57
CA ASP A 310 8.05 9.27 12.28
C ASP A 310 7.86 7.77 11.99
N PRO A 311 7.00 7.39 11.02
CA PRO A 311 6.70 5.98 10.77
C PRO A 311 7.91 5.20 10.21
N LEU A 312 8.89 5.89 9.63
CA LEU A 312 10.11 5.26 9.14
C LEU A 312 10.96 4.75 10.30
N LEU A 313 10.94 5.46 11.44
CA LEU A 313 11.61 5.03 12.67
C LEU A 313 10.88 3.88 13.36
N ALA A 314 9.57 3.75 13.19
CA ALA A 314 8.84 2.58 13.69
C ALA A 314 9.11 1.31 12.87
N GLY A 315 9.68 1.44 11.67
CA GLY A 315 10.07 0.30 10.84
C GLY A 315 8.92 -0.28 10.00
N LYS A 316 9.27 -1.32 9.24
CA LYS A 316 8.34 -2.21 8.52
C LYS A 316 8.28 -3.57 9.19
N HIS A 317 7.43 -4.50 8.75
CA HIS A 317 7.29 -5.78 9.44
C HIS A 317 7.81 -6.97 8.64
N ASP A 318 8.46 -7.89 9.36
CA ASP A 318 8.79 -9.23 8.90
C ASP A 318 7.61 -10.16 9.21
N SER A 319 6.83 -10.46 8.17
CA SER A 319 5.60 -11.26 8.28
C SER A 319 5.84 -12.75 8.46
N ARG A 320 7.09 -13.23 8.48
CA ARG A 320 7.39 -14.65 8.58
C ARG A 320 7.08 -15.20 9.97
N GLY A 321 6.25 -16.23 10.00
CA GLY A 321 6.11 -17.10 11.15
C GLY A 321 7.32 -18.01 11.37
N LEU A 322 7.31 -18.79 12.45
CA LEU A 322 8.31 -19.84 12.70
C LEU A 322 8.39 -20.85 11.55
N LEU A 323 7.25 -21.26 10.99
CA LEU A 323 7.22 -22.23 9.89
C LEU A 323 7.85 -21.67 8.62
N ASP A 324 7.57 -20.42 8.26
CA ASP A 324 8.17 -19.78 7.09
C ASP A 324 9.70 -19.72 7.22
N LYS A 325 10.20 -19.42 8.42
CA LYS A 325 11.65 -19.42 8.71
C LYS A 325 12.25 -20.83 8.57
N LEU A 326 11.55 -21.85 9.05
CA LEU A 326 11.98 -23.26 8.93
C LEU A 326 11.97 -23.75 7.48
N PHE A 327 11.00 -23.30 6.67
CA PHE A 327 10.87 -23.67 5.26
C PHE A 327 11.64 -22.76 4.31
N GLY A 328 12.51 -21.88 4.84
CA GLY A 328 13.49 -21.14 4.06
C GLY A 328 12.98 -19.84 3.43
N SER A 329 11.88 -19.26 3.90
CA SER A 329 11.47 -17.91 3.50
C SER A 329 12.58 -16.90 3.83
N LEU A 330 12.97 -16.16 2.80
CA LEU A 330 14.08 -15.19 2.85
C LEU A 330 13.82 -14.10 3.89
N ASP A 331 14.87 -13.66 4.59
CA ASP A 331 14.76 -12.54 5.52
C ASP A 331 14.63 -11.23 4.75
N PRO A 332 13.57 -10.42 4.98
CA PRO A 332 13.40 -9.17 4.26
C PRO A 332 14.51 -8.15 4.54
N THR A 333 15.36 -8.36 5.54
CA THR A 333 16.56 -7.54 5.79
C THR A 333 17.79 -8.00 5.01
N GLN A 334 17.77 -9.21 4.44
CA GLN A 334 18.93 -9.82 3.77
C GLN A 334 18.80 -9.83 2.23
N VAL A 335 17.64 -9.43 1.72
CA VAL A 335 17.34 -9.42 0.28
C VAL A 335 16.89 -8.04 -0.18
N ASN A 336 17.47 -7.57 -1.29
CA ASN A 336 17.16 -6.27 -1.88
C ASN A 336 15.72 -6.26 -2.39
N HIS A 337 15.31 -7.33 -3.08
CA HIS A 337 13.93 -7.55 -3.46
C HIS A 337 13.54 -9.00 -3.20
N VAL A 338 12.33 -9.19 -2.70
CA VAL A 338 11.72 -10.51 -2.65
C VAL A 338 11.12 -10.74 -4.04
N SER A 339 11.69 -11.66 -4.80
CA SER A 339 11.02 -12.13 -6.01
C SER A 339 9.79 -12.91 -5.58
N ARG A 340 8.61 -12.31 -5.75
CA ARG A 340 7.33 -12.97 -5.48
C ARG A 340 6.87 -13.71 -6.73
N ASN A 341 6.22 -14.85 -6.54
CA ASN A 341 5.60 -15.62 -7.62
C ASN A 341 4.29 -14.93 -8.03
N ASP A 342 4.41 -13.78 -8.67
CA ASP A 342 3.28 -12.97 -9.08
C ASP A 342 2.44 -13.69 -10.15
N ILE A 343 1.12 -13.60 -10.03
CA ILE A 343 0.19 -14.09 -11.04
C ILE A 343 -0.31 -12.88 -11.82
N THR A 344 0.24 -12.67 -13.01
CA THR A 344 -0.24 -11.59 -13.89
C THR A 344 -1.61 -11.94 -14.47
N LYS A 345 -2.60 -11.06 -14.28
CA LYS A 345 -3.91 -11.13 -14.92
C LYS A 345 -4.08 -9.95 -15.88
N PRO A 346 -4.26 -10.19 -17.18
CA PRO A 346 -4.57 -9.11 -18.10
C PRO A 346 -5.95 -8.55 -17.78
N ALA A 347 -6.07 -7.22 -17.84
CA ALA A 347 -7.36 -6.57 -17.86
C ALA A 347 -8.14 -7.00 -19.11
N SER A 348 -9.47 -6.98 -19.03
CA SER A 348 -10.33 -7.19 -20.19
C SER A 348 -9.96 -6.17 -21.27
N PRO A 349 -9.74 -6.60 -22.52
CA PRO A 349 -9.38 -5.70 -23.61
C PRO A 349 -10.51 -4.71 -23.86
N LEU A 350 -10.14 -3.49 -24.23
CA LEU A 350 -11.06 -2.43 -24.63
C LEU A 350 -11.00 -2.24 -26.15
N THR A 351 -12.12 -1.89 -26.77
CA THR A 351 -12.07 -1.35 -28.13
C THR A 351 -11.38 0.01 -28.15
N PRO A 352 -10.87 0.49 -29.30
CA PRO A 352 -10.31 1.83 -29.41
C PRO A 352 -11.28 2.93 -28.95
N GLU A 353 -12.56 2.78 -29.24
CA GLU A 353 -13.63 3.71 -28.85
C GLU A 353 -13.85 3.70 -27.35
N GLU A 354 -13.95 2.51 -26.73
CA GLU A 354 -14.04 2.38 -25.28
C GLU A 354 -12.85 3.01 -24.57
N ARG A 355 -11.63 2.77 -25.09
CA ARG A 355 -10.41 3.34 -24.53
C ARG A 355 -10.39 4.87 -24.64
N ALA A 356 -10.81 5.42 -25.78
CA ALA A 356 -10.93 6.86 -25.97
C ALA A 356 -11.95 7.47 -24.99
N MET A 357 -13.13 6.86 -24.85
CA MET A 357 -14.17 7.33 -23.91
C MET A 357 -13.68 7.33 -22.46
N ILE A 358 -12.93 6.31 -22.04
CA ILE A 358 -12.33 6.28 -20.69
C ILE A 358 -11.30 7.41 -20.54
N ALA A 359 -10.43 7.60 -21.52
CA ALA A 359 -9.42 8.66 -21.51
C ALA A 359 -10.06 10.05 -21.42
N ASP A 360 -11.09 10.32 -22.23
CA ASP A 360 -11.90 11.55 -22.19
C ASP A 360 -12.48 11.82 -20.79
N ARG A 361 -13.10 10.80 -20.18
CA ARG A 361 -13.68 10.93 -18.84
C ARG A 361 -12.62 11.20 -17.78
N LEU A 362 -11.53 10.44 -17.78
CA LEU A 362 -10.43 10.63 -16.82
C LEU A 362 -9.79 12.00 -16.99
N GLN A 363 -9.59 12.46 -18.21
CA GLN A 363 -9.05 13.79 -18.48
C GLN A 363 -9.98 14.89 -17.95
N ALA A 364 -11.28 14.79 -18.19
CA ALA A 364 -12.26 15.76 -17.68
C ALA A 364 -12.25 15.81 -16.14
N MET A 365 -12.22 14.65 -15.48
CA MET A 365 -12.14 14.56 -14.02
C MET A 365 -10.80 15.07 -13.47
N TYR A 366 -9.69 14.83 -14.17
CA TYR A 366 -8.37 15.34 -13.80
C TYR A 366 -8.30 16.86 -13.91
N ILE A 367 -8.80 17.44 -15.01
CA ILE A 367 -8.87 18.91 -15.18
C ILE A 367 -9.74 19.53 -14.09
N ALA A 368 -10.89 18.93 -13.77
CA ALA A 368 -11.73 19.38 -12.67
C ALA A 368 -11.01 19.31 -11.32
N ASN A 369 -10.19 18.28 -11.12
CA ASN A 369 -9.37 18.11 -9.93
C ASN A 369 -8.29 19.22 -9.82
N ALA A 370 -7.61 19.52 -10.92
CA ALA A 370 -6.64 20.61 -10.99
C ALA A 370 -7.31 21.98 -10.78
N ALA A 371 -8.50 22.19 -11.35
CA ALA A 371 -9.25 23.44 -11.22
C ALA A 371 -9.70 23.73 -9.78
N ARG A 372 -9.94 22.70 -8.95
CA ARG A 372 -10.19 22.88 -7.50
C ARG A 372 -8.93 23.09 -6.67
N GLY A 373 -7.75 23.13 -7.30
CA GLY A 373 -6.48 23.35 -6.62
C GLY A 373 -6.06 22.17 -5.75
N ILE A 374 -6.16 20.94 -6.25
CA ILE A 374 -5.76 19.70 -5.54
C ILE A 374 -4.27 19.63 -5.17
N ASN A 375 -3.51 20.72 -5.29
CA ASN A 375 -2.09 20.78 -4.94
C ASN A 375 -1.89 20.26 -3.50
N ILE A 376 -1.18 19.15 -3.40
CA ILE A 376 -0.81 18.54 -2.13
C ILE A 376 0.56 19.09 -1.76
N PHE A 377 0.60 19.87 -0.67
CA PHE A 377 1.85 20.35 -0.09
C PHE A 377 2.23 19.42 1.05
N THR A 378 3.34 18.72 0.89
CA THR A 378 3.88 17.86 1.93
C THR A 378 4.97 18.60 2.68
N HIS A 379 4.68 18.98 3.92
CA HIS A 379 5.70 19.38 4.89
C HIS A 379 6.09 18.15 5.68
N SER A 380 7.34 17.72 5.56
CA SER A 380 7.82 16.57 6.31
C SER A 380 9.13 16.91 7.02
N THR A 381 9.23 16.50 8.28
CA THR A 381 10.49 16.45 9.02
C THR A 381 10.85 14.98 9.13
N GLN A 382 11.61 14.49 8.16
CA GLN A 382 11.99 13.08 8.08
C GLN A 382 13.40 12.87 8.62
N ALA A 383 13.66 11.71 9.20
CA ALA A 383 15.02 11.28 9.49
C ALA A 383 15.88 11.28 8.22
N LEU A 384 17.01 12.01 8.24
CA LEU A 384 17.98 11.97 7.16
C LEU A 384 18.92 10.78 7.35
N PHE A 385 18.88 9.82 6.43
CA PHE A 385 19.80 8.70 6.43
C PHE A 385 21.16 9.09 5.83
N ALA A 386 22.24 8.62 6.47
CA ALA A 386 23.57 8.80 5.93
C ALA A 386 23.81 7.74 4.85
N ARG A 387 24.14 8.20 3.63
CA ARG A 387 24.42 7.35 2.47
C ARG A 387 25.78 7.67 1.90
N MET A 388 26.60 6.65 1.65
CA MET A 388 27.96 6.81 1.16
C MET A 388 28.30 5.67 0.20
N GLN A 389 28.98 5.98 -0.91
CA GLN A 389 29.56 4.97 -1.78
C GLN A 389 31.00 4.74 -1.34
N LEU A 390 31.29 3.51 -0.92
CA LEU A 390 32.56 3.13 -0.32
C LEU A 390 33.19 2.01 -1.12
N ARG A 391 34.51 2.08 -1.33
CA ARG A 391 35.28 1.01 -1.95
C ARG A 391 36.33 0.49 -0.98
N LYS A 392 36.41 -0.82 -0.85
CA LYS A 392 37.48 -1.47 -0.10
C LYS A 392 38.72 -1.58 -0.97
N THR A 393 39.87 -1.20 -0.46
CA THR A 393 41.18 -1.48 -1.07
C THR A 393 42.00 -2.32 -0.10
N ALA A 394 43.13 -2.88 -0.54
CA ALA A 394 43.95 -3.80 0.25
C ALA A 394 44.21 -3.33 1.70
N ASN A 395 44.39 -2.02 1.92
CA ASN A 395 44.76 -1.47 3.23
C ASN A 395 43.85 -0.33 3.73
N LYS A 396 42.80 0.07 3.00
CA LYS A 396 41.97 1.22 3.40
C LYS A 396 40.57 1.18 2.78
N LEU A 397 39.67 1.92 3.42
CA LEU A 397 38.36 2.26 2.86
C LEU A 397 38.48 3.59 2.11
N GLU A 398 37.99 3.62 0.88
CA GLU A 398 37.98 4.80 0.03
C GLU A 398 36.54 5.32 -0.11
N LEU A 399 36.38 6.63 0.03
CA LEU A 399 35.12 7.31 -0.24
C LEU A 399 35.02 7.65 -1.73
N LEU A 400 34.03 7.09 -2.41
CA LEU A 400 33.74 7.40 -3.81
C LEU A 400 32.79 8.59 -3.93
N SER A 401 31.72 8.59 -3.13
CA SER A 401 30.74 9.69 -3.08
C SER A 401 29.91 9.64 -1.80
N VAL A 402 29.19 10.71 -1.52
CA VAL A 402 28.23 10.80 -0.41
C VAL A 402 26.87 11.29 -0.92
N GLY A 403 25.80 10.94 -0.19
CA GLY A 403 24.48 11.53 -0.40
C GLY A 403 24.47 13.03 -0.08
N LYS A 404 23.50 13.75 -0.65
CA LYS A 404 23.38 15.23 -0.55
C LYS A 404 23.33 15.77 0.89
N SER A 405 22.91 14.94 1.83
CA SER A 405 22.78 15.28 3.25
C SER A 405 24.12 15.29 4.01
N ILE A 406 25.20 14.77 3.42
CA ILE A 406 26.50 14.58 4.09
C ILE A 406 27.53 15.55 3.51
N ASP A 407 28.31 16.19 4.38
CA ASP A 407 29.49 16.96 3.97
C ASP A 407 30.64 16.01 3.63
N ALA A 408 30.96 15.88 2.35
CA ALA A 408 32.01 14.99 1.85
C ALA A 408 33.38 15.26 2.52
N ALA A 409 33.72 16.52 2.82
CA ALA A 409 34.99 16.89 3.42
C ALA A 409 35.10 16.47 4.90
N SER A 410 33.96 16.24 5.55
CA SER A 410 33.90 15.80 6.94
C SER A 410 34.12 14.30 7.14
N VAL A 411 34.05 13.51 6.05
CA VAL A 411 34.12 12.06 6.12
C VAL A 411 35.55 11.61 6.37
N THR A 412 35.77 10.91 7.48
CA THR A 412 37.09 10.37 7.83
C THR A 412 36.98 8.93 8.28
N PHE A 413 38.00 8.14 7.92
CA PHE A 413 38.16 6.75 8.31
C PHE A 413 39.40 6.61 9.18
N THR A 414 39.24 6.13 10.42
CA THR A 414 40.35 5.90 11.35
C THR A 414 40.40 4.44 11.75
N PRO A 415 41.49 3.69 11.46
CA PRO A 415 41.63 2.31 11.91
C PRO A 415 41.53 2.17 13.43
N LYS A 416 40.84 1.11 13.90
CA LYS A 416 40.67 0.76 15.31
C LYS A 416 40.70 -0.76 15.46
N GLY A 417 41.91 -1.33 15.50
CA GLY A 417 42.08 -2.78 15.46
C GLY A 417 41.70 -3.32 14.08
N ASP A 418 40.81 -4.30 14.04
CA ASP A 418 40.20 -4.88 12.84
C ASP A 418 38.94 -4.13 12.37
N ALA A 419 38.49 -3.13 13.12
CA ALA A 419 37.38 -2.25 12.78
C ALA A 419 37.86 -0.90 12.21
N ILE A 420 36.96 -0.17 11.56
CA ILE A 420 37.21 1.19 11.05
C ILE A 420 36.22 2.15 11.71
N ARG A 421 36.73 3.20 12.36
CA ARG A 421 35.90 4.30 12.84
C ARG A 421 35.59 5.25 11.70
N LEU A 422 34.33 5.30 11.29
CA LEU A 422 33.76 6.27 10.37
C LEU A 422 33.30 7.50 11.16
N LYS A 423 33.73 8.70 10.75
CA LYS A 423 33.14 9.97 11.20
C LYS A 423 32.62 10.75 10.00
N TYR A 424 31.52 11.46 10.17
CA TYR A 424 30.93 12.32 9.15
C TYR A 424 30.08 13.42 9.79
N ARG A 425 29.72 14.45 9.03
CA ARG A 425 28.81 15.53 9.41
C ARG A 425 27.71 15.69 8.37
N PHE A 426 26.54 16.10 8.85
CA PHE A 426 25.45 16.50 7.97
C PHE A 426 25.68 17.93 7.46
N SER A 427 25.56 18.13 6.16
CA SER A 427 25.87 19.39 5.47
C SER A 427 25.04 20.57 5.99
N GLN A 428 23.79 20.33 6.39
CA GLN A 428 22.86 21.39 6.83
C GLN A 428 22.78 21.58 8.35
N LEU A 429 23.17 20.58 9.15
CA LEU A 429 22.89 20.57 10.59
C LEU A 429 24.11 20.89 11.45
N GLY A 430 25.33 20.83 10.88
CA GLY A 430 26.61 20.99 11.57
C GLY A 430 26.93 19.89 12.58
N GLY A 431 25.95 19.05 12.95
CA GLY A 431 26.11 17.86 13.77
C GLY A 431 26.87 16.76 13.03
N GLY A 432 27.70 16.03 13.78
CA GLY A 432 28.46 14.90 13.27
C GLY A 432 28.17 13.62 14.02
N SER A 433 28.35 12.50 13.33
CA SER A 433 28.22 11.16 13.88
C SER A 433 29.56 10.45 13.83
N SER A 434 29.79 9.53 14.77
CA SER A 434 30.92 8.62 14.76
C SER A 434 30.42 7.20 14.98
N LEU A 435 30.79 6.31 14.08
CA LEU A 435 30.40 4.91 14.08
C LEU A 435 31.64 4.02 13.99
N LEU A 436 31.60 2.89 14.68
CA LEU A 436 32.57 1.82 14.48
C LEU A 436 32.00 0.80 13.49
N LEU A 437 32.65 0.67 12.33
CA LEU A 437 32.35 -0.33 11.32
C LEU A 437 33.11 -1.61 11.67
N GLU A 438 32.37 -2.59 12.18
CA GLU A 438 32.93 -3.87 12.61
C GLU A 438 33.43 -4.70 11.41
N PRO A 439 34.31 -5.71 11.63
CA PRO A 439 34.83 -6.56 10.56
C PRO A 439 33.75 -7.19 9.68
N ASN A 440 32.59 -7.53 10.24
CA ASN A 440 31.48 -8.13 9.49
C ASN A 440 30.84 -7.17 8.48
N VAL A 441 30.80 -5.86 8.79
CA VAL A 441 30.37 -4.82 7.84
C VAL A 441 31.44 -4.63 6.77
N LEU A 442 32.71 -4.51 7.18
CA LEU A 442 33.84 -4.30 6.28
C LEU A 442 34.09 -5.46 5.30
N LYS A 443 33.65 -6.68 5.62
CA LYS A 443 33.69 -7.84 4.72
C LYS A 443 32.70 -7.75 3.58
N GLN A 444 31.61 -7.00 3.74
CA GLN A 444 30.54 -6.87 2.74
C GLN A 444 30.79 -5.74 1.74
N ILE A 445 31.69 -4.81 2.05
CA ILE A 445 32.03 -3.71 1.15
C ILE A 445 32.92 -4.24 0.02
N SER A 446 32.45 -4.02 -1.21
CA SER A 446 33.13 -4.45 -2.44
C SER A 446 34.44 -3.71 -2.69
N ASP A 447 35.40 -4.41 -3.30
CA ASP A 447 36.65 -3.87 -3.85
C ASP A 447 36.53 -3.48 -5.33
N GLU A 448 35.39 -3.77 -5.96
CA GLU A 448 35.10 -3.40 -7.34
C GLU A 448 35.12 -1.88 -7.56
N PRO A 449 35.37 -1.39 -8.80
CA PRO A 449 35.46 0.04 -9.09
C PRO A 449 34.23 0.85 -8.66
N LYS A 450 33.04 0.24 -8.72
CA LYS A 450 31.77 0.86 -8.32
C LYS A 450 31.62 0.99 -6.79
N GLY A 451 32.35 0.19 -6.01
CA GLY A 451 32.19 0.08 -4.57
C GLY A 451 30.84 -0.52 -4.16
N SER A 452 30.51 -0.32 -2.89
CA SER A 452 29.22 -0.65 -2.28
C SER A 452 28.58 0.59 -1.64
N GLU A 453 27.26 0.63 -1.63
CA GLU A 453 26.51 1.66 -0.90
C GLU A 453 26.41 1.30 0.58
N LEU A 454 26.97 2.13 1.45
CA LEU A 454 26.72 2.09 2.88
C LEU A 454 25.59 3.06 3.22
N THR A 455 24.53 2.55 3.85
CA THR A 455 23.40 3.33 4.36
C THR A 455 23.24 3.11 5.85
N ILE A 456 23.00 4.18 6.61
CA ILE A 456 22.74 4.14 8.05
C ILE A 456 21.32 4.61 8.33
N THR A 457 20.54 3.74 8.96
CA THR A 457 19.14 3.98 9.35
C THR A 457 18.92 3.61 10.82
N PHE A 458 17.70 3.82 11.32
CA PHE A 458 17.33 3.52 12.70
C PHE A 458 15.97 2.87 12.76
N ILE A 459 15.77 2.06 13.80
CA ILE A 459 14.46 1.62 14.26
C ILE A 459 14.31 1.93 15.75
N VAL A 460 13.14 2.41 16.16
CA VAL A 460 12.81 2.78 17.54
C VAL A 460 11.73 1.84 18.06
N GLU A 461 12.07 1.12 19.13
CA GLU A 461 11.19 0.16 19.81
C GLU A 461 11.09 0.55 21.29
N GLY A 462 9.98 1.16 21.66
CA GLY A 462 9.80 1.73 23.01
C GLY A 462 10.82 2.84 23.27
N ASN A 463 11.65 2.68 24.29
CA ASN A 463 12.68 3.65 24.68
C ASN A 463 14.07 3.35 24.08
N MET A 464 14.18 2.32 23.23
CA MET A 464 15.44 1.91 22.62
C MET A 464 15.44 2.28 21.14
N ALA A 465 16.57 2.84 20.68
CA ALA A 465 16.86 2.96 19.26
C ALA A 465 17.92 1.94 18.88
N ASN A 466 17.70 1.23 17.78
CA ASN A 466 18.70 0.37 17.16
C ASN A 466 19.17 1.03 15.87
N LEU A 467 20.49 1.17 15.76
CA LEU A 467 21.17 1.55 14.54
C LEU A 467 21.19 0.35 13.59
N ALA A 468 20.85 0.58 12.32
CA ALA A 468 20.95 -0.42 11.28
C ALA A 468 21.88 0.07 10.16
N ILE A 469 22.93 -0.73 9.89
CA ILE A 469 23.90 -0.48 8.82
C ILE A 469 23.59 -1.43 7.67
N TRP A 470 23.36 -0.83 6.50
CA TRP A 470 23.08 -1.54 5.26
C TRP A 470 24.28 -1.43 4.33
N ILE A 471 24.63 -2.52 3.67
CA ILE A 471 25.57 -2.57 2.55
C ILE A 471 24.82 -3.08 1.32
N ASP A 472 24.71 -2.26 0.28
CA ASP A 472 23.96 -2.56 -0.94
C ASP A 472 22.52 -3.06 -0.66
N ASP A 473 21.82 -2.36 0.25
CA ASP A 473 20.48 -2.68 0.79
C ASP A 473 20.35 -4.03 1.52
N LYS A 474 21.46 -4.61 1.96
CA LYS A 474 21.47 -5.78 2.85
C LYS A 474 21.90 -5.38 4.24
N LEU A 475 21.14 -5.80 5.25
CA LEU A 475 21.43 -5.47 6.64
C LEU A 475 22.70 -6.19 7.06
N ALA A 476 23.77 -5.42 7.21
CA ALA A 476 25.08 -5.91 7.59
C ALA A 476 25.25 -6.01 9.11
N GLU A 477 24.66 -5.06 9.84
CA GLU A 477 24.72 -5.00 11.30
C GLU A 477 23.49 -4.24 11.85
N SER A 478 22.97 -4.71 12.98
CA SER A 478 22.00 -4.00 13.80
C SER A 478 22.46 -4.03 15.26
N LYS A 479 22.54 -2.88 15.91
CA LYS A 479 23.00 -2.76 17.30
C LYS A 479 22.32 -1.60 18.02
N PRO A 480 22.26 -1.62 19.36
CA PRO A 480 21.80 -0.47 20.13
C PRO A 480 22.55 0.80 19.71
N GLY A 481 21.79 1.85 19.44
CA GLY A 481 22.28 3.14 19.01
C GLY A 481 21.65 4.24 19.83
N PHE A 482 22.29 5.40 19.83
CA PHE A 482 21.69 6.62 20.37
C PHE A 482 21.30 7.50 19.20
N ILE A 483 20.00 7.75 19.05
CA ILE A 483 19.54 8.89 18.27
C ILE A 483 19.75 10.08 19.19
N GLY A 484 20.72 10.94 18.85
CA GLY A 484 20.87 12.21 19.58
C GLY A 484 19.52 12.93 19.58
N GLU A 485 19.18 13.61 20.68
CA GLU A 485 17.92 14.36 20.75
C GLU A 485 17.73 15.11 19.43
N PRO A 486 16.59 14.90 18.74
CA PRO A 486 16.38 15.56 17.48
C PRO A 486 16.64 17.05 17.75
N ARG A 487 17.59 17.64 17.02
CA ARG A 487 17.67 19.09 16.94
C ARG A 487 16.43 19.51 16.16
N ILE A 488 15.29 19.50 16.83
CA ILE A 488 14.02 19.94 16.31
C ILE A 488 14.22 21.43 16.09
N PHE A 489 14.50 21.81 14.84
CA PHE A 489 14.73 23.22 14.50
C PHE A 489 13.47 24.07 14.73
N THR A 490 12.31 23.43 14.83
CA THR A 490 11.05 24.03 15.27
C THR A 490 10.07 22.90 15.60
N PRO A 491 9.30 22.95 16.72
CA PRO A 491 8.23 21.98 16.95
C PRO A 491 7.33 21.92 15.71
N SER A 492 6.86 20.73 15.33
CA SER A 492 5.89 20.61 14.25
C SER A 492 4.69 21.47 14.61
N ILE A 493 4.51 22.57 13.89
CA ILE A 493 3.31 23.39 14.03
C ILE A 493 2.19 22.50 13.49
N LYS A 494 1.36 21.96 14.38
CA LYS A 494 0.11 21.30 13.98
C LYS A 494 -0.70 22.31 13.17
N SER A 495 -0.79 22.05 11.89
CA SER A 495 -1.48 22.81 10.86
C SER A 495 -2.88 22.26 10.63
N CYS A 496 -3.15 20.99 10.96
CA CYS A 496 -4.48 20.42 10.79
C CYS A 496 -5.45 20.88 11.89
N HIS A 497 -6.49 21.59 11.49
CA HIS A 497 -7.58 21.99 12.36
C HIS A 497 -8.82 21.13 12.11
N LYS A 498 -9.37 20.54 13.16
CA LYS A 498 -10.66 19.84 13.12
C LYS A 498 -11.79 20.85 13.07
N GLN A 499 -12.56 20.82 11.98
CA GLN A 499 -13.72 21.67 11.76
C GLN A 499 -14.94 21.15 12.56
N PRO A 500 -15.99 21.98 12.74
CA PRO A 500 -17.22 21.56 13.41
C PRO A 500 -17.92 20.36 12.74
N ASP A 501 -17.76 20.20 11.42
CA ASP A 501 -18.26 19.06 10.65
C ASP A 501 -17.42 17.78 10.83
N GLY A 502 -16.36 17.85 11.65
CA GLY A 502 -15.44 16.76 11.93
C GLY A 502 -14.31 16.59 10.92
N THR A 503 -14.29 17.35 9.81
CA THR A 503 -13.23 17.27 8.81
C THR A 503 -11.93 17.91 9.29
N LEU A 504 -10.79 17.38 8.85
CA LEU A 504 -9.48 17.97 9.11
C LEU A 504 -9.09 18.87 7.94
N ARG A 505 -8.81 20.15 8.23
CA ARG A 505 -8.40 21.12 7.21
C ARG A 505 -7.12 21.86 7.57
N SER A 506 -6.31 22.13 6.55
CA SER A 506 -5.17 23.04 6.68
C SER A 506 -5.68 24.47 6.88
N PRO A 507 -4.92 25.34 7.56
CA PRO A 507 -5.29 26.73 7.74
C PRO A 507 -5.21 27.42 6.38
N ILE A 508 -6.11 28.38 6.13
CA ILE A 508 -6.00 29.21 4.93
C ILE A 508 -4.83 30.18 5.13
N GLU A 509 -3.68 29.90 4.51
CA GLU A 509 -2.58 30.86 4.46
C GLU A 509 -2.96 32.03 3.54
N THR A 510 -3.18 33.21 4.10
CA THR A 510 -3.33 34.45 3.34
C THR A 510 -1.99 35.16 3.26
N ARG A 511 -1.33 35.13 2.10
CA ARG A 511 -0.10 35.89 1.87
C ARG A 511 -0.47 37.25 1.27
N ILE A 512 -0.31 38.31 2.04
CA ILE A 512 -0.41 39.68 1.52
C ILE A 512 0.91 39.98 0.79
N LEU A 513 0.87 39.94 -0.55
CA LEU A 513 1.97 40.43 -1.38
C LEU A 513 1.89 41.96 -1.41
N TYR A 514 2.80 42.62 -0.71
CA TYR A 514 3.02 44.05 -0.91
C TYR A 514 3.73 44.24 -2.26
N ASP A 515 3.00 44.70 -3.28
CA ASP A 515 3.61 45.24 -4.49
C ASP A 515 4.23 46.59 -4.13
N GLY A 516 5.51 46.56 -3.77
CA GLY A 516 6.31 47.73 -3.46
C GLY A 516 6.59 48.53 -4.73
N ARG A 517 5.58 49.25 -5.22
CA ARG A 517 5.79 50.47 -6.01
C ARG A 517 5.34 51.65 -5.16
N LEU A 518 6.32 52.30 -4.54
CA LEU A 518 6.20 53.68 -4.08
C LEU A 518 6.50 54.62 -5.24
#